data_AF-A0AAU5GA96-F1
#
_entry.id   AF-A0AAU5GA96-F1
#
_cell.length_a   1.000
_cell.length_b   1.000
_cell.length_c   1.000
_cell.angle_alpha   90.00
_cell.angle_beta   90.00
_cell.angle_gamma   90.00
#
_symmetry.space_group_name_H-M   'P 1'
#
loop_
_entity.id
_entity.type
_entity.pdbx_description
1 polymer ?
#
loop_
_entity_poly.entity_id
_entity_poly.type
_entity_poly.pdbx_seq_one_letter_code
_entity_poly.pdbx_strand_id
1 'polypeptide(L)'
;MHTDRTSTRFSVPVDAALRAAGWQPGRWDIKQAEIWADTLREHASPAGHRHAVFPAAVEAWAEFGGLRLTAQGPGRQLAPADLHLDPLHGLHMARTLGDLGRALDTEVCPLGHETATRSLIAIDTEGRAYALDHTGDWYLGPNIDTALTTLLAGIEPTRLTAT
;
A
#
# COMPACT_ATOMS: atom_id res chain seq x y z
N MET A 1 -40.15 -1.19 5.72
CA MET A 1 -39.13 -0.51 6.55
C MET A 1 -37.80 -1.21 6.30
N HIS A 2 -36.75 -0.41 6.19
CA HIS A 2 -35.47 -0.67 5.53
C HIS A 2 -34.74 -1.92 6.07
N THR A 3 -34.47 -2.90 5.21
CA THR A 3 -33.53 -3.98 5.50
C THR A 3 -32.14 -3.38 5.58
N ASP A 4 -31.61 -3.30 6.80
CA ASP A 4 -30.24 -2.85 7.06
C ASP A 4 -29.27 -3.85 6.41
N ARG A 5 -28.78 -3.50 5.22
CA ARG A 5 -27.86 -4.31 4.45
C ARG A 5 -26.50 -4.05 5.08
N THR A 6 -26.07 -4.93 5.99
CA THR A 6 -24.69 -4.95 6.52
C THR A 6 -23.70 -4.88 5.37
N SER A 7 -23.24 -3.66 5.06
CA SER A 7 -22.27 -3.42 4.00
C SER A 7 -20.92 -3.86 4.55
N THR A 8 -20.34 -4.91 4.00
CA THR A 8 -18.98 -5.32 4.32
C THR A 8 -18.00 -4.22 3.91
N ARG A 9 -16.93 -4.00 4.70
CA ARG A 9 -15.87 -2.99 4.43
C ARG A 9 -15.28 -3.13 3.03
N PHE A 10 -15.15 -4.37 2.56
CA PHE A 10 -14.61 -4.73 1.26
C PHE A 10 -15.66 -5.41 0.37
N SER A 11 -15.44 -5.33 -0.94
CA SER A 11 -16.17 -6.17 -1.91
C SER A 11 -15.83 -7.65 -1.69
N VAL A 12 -16.75 -8.55 -2.07
CA VAL A 12 -16.59 -10.00 -1.91
C VAL A 12 -15.23 -10.55 -2.40
N PRO A 13 -14.75 -10.25 -3.63
CA PRO A 13 -13.47 -10.79 -4.08
C PRO A 13 -12.27 -10.25 -3.28
N VAL A 14 -12.32 -8.99 -2.84
CA VAL A 14 -11.25 -8.36 -2.04
C VAL A 14 -11.23 -8.94 -0.62
N ASP A 15 -12.40 -9.07 0.02
CA ASP A 15 -12.54 -9.70 1.34
C ASP A 15 -12.07 -11.16 1.31
N ALA A 16 -12.39 -11.91 0.25
CA ALA A 16 -11.93 -13.28 0.08
C ALA A 16 -10.40 -13.38 -0.05
N ALA A 17 -9.77 -12.50 -0.84
CA ALA A 17 -8.31 -12.45 -0.97
C ALA A 17 -7.62 -12.14 0.37
N LEU A 18 -8.15 -11.16 1.11
CA LEU A 18 -7.66 -10.79 2.44
C LEU A 18 -7.77 -11.94 3.44
N ARG A 19 -8.94 -12.59 3.51
CA ARG A 19 -9.16 -13.74 4.41
C ARG A 19 -8.27 -14.93 4.05
N ALA A 20 -8.10 -15.22 2.77
CA ALA A 20 -7.20 -16.28 2.31
C ALA A 20 -5.74 -16.04 2.73
N ALA A 21 -5.33 -14.77 2.84
CA ALA A 21 -4.02 -14.37 3.34
C ALA A 21 -3.92 -14.32 4.88
N GLY A 22 -4.99 -14.68 5.61
CA GLY A 22 -5.02 -14.67 7.07
C GLY A 22 -5.44 -13.35 7.72
N TRP A 23 -5.90 -12.36 6.94
CA TRP A 23 -6.50 -11.16 7.51
C TRP A 23 -7.90 -11.45 8.07
N GLN A 24 -8.22 -10.79 9.18
CA GLN A 24 -9.56 -10.79 9.76
C GLN A 24 -9.87 -9.36 10.28
N PRO A 25 -11.15 -8.94 10.29
CA PRO A 25 -11.53 -7.65 10.86
C PRO A 25 -11.00 -7.49 12.29
N GLY A 26 -10.36 -6.35 12.57
CA GLY A 26 -9.74 -6.07 13.87
C GLY A 26 -8.33 -6.66 14.04
N ARG A 27 -7.72 -7.26 13.00
CA ARG A 27 -6.28 -7.57 12.99
C ARG A 27 -5.48 -6.31 13.28
N TRP A 28 -4.55 -6.40 14.23
CA TRP A 28 -3.67 -5.30 14.61
C TRP A 28 -2.36 -5.82 15.21
N ASP A 29 -1.29 -5.82 14.43
CA ASP A 29 0.06 -6.21 14.86
C ASP A 29 0.97 -4.98 15.01
N ILE A 30 0.72 -4.22 16.08
CA ILE A 30 1.48 -3.00 16.35
C ILE A 30 2.96 -3.28 16.62
N LYS A 31 3.29 -4.44 17.20
CA LYS A 31 4.68 -4.80 17.51
C LYS A 31 5.49 -4.97 16.24
N GLN A 32 4.95 -5.69 15.25
CA GLN A 32 5.62 -5.83 13.97
C GLN A 32 5.72 -4.49 13.22
N ALA A 33 4.67 -3.65 13.30
CA ALA A 33 4.70 -2.31 12.71
C ALA A 33 5.79 -1.41 13.32
N GLU A 34 6.00 -1.47 14.65
CA GLU A 34 7.07 -0.75 15.35
C GLU A 34 8.46 -1.25 14.92
N ILE A 35 8.64 -2.57 14.79
CA ILE A 35 9.92 -3.15 14.29
C ILE A 35 10.24 -2.62 12.89
N TRP A 36 9.26 -2.56 11.98
CA TRP A 36 9.47 -1.97 10.66
C TRP A 36 9.73 -0.47 10.73
N ALA A 37 9.01 0.26 11.58
CA ALA A 37 9.22 1.69 11.78
C ALA A 37 10.67 1.99 12.20
N ASP A 38 11.19 1.25 13.17
CA ASP A 38 12.56 1.41 13.65
C ASP A 38 13.58 1.02 12.57
N THR A 39 13.36 -0.11 11.89
CA THR A 39 14.23 -0.56 10.78
C THR A 39 14.33 0.51 9.67
N LEU A 40 13.21 1.11 9.28
CA LEU A 40 13.18 2.15 8.25
C LEU A 40 13.84 3.46 8.72
N ARG A 41 13.64 3.86 9.98
CA ARG A 41 14.25 5.08 10.57
C ARG A 41 15.77 4.95 10.72
N GLU A 42 16.24 3.76 11.09
CA GLU A 42 17.67 3.45 11.22
C GLU A 42 18.37 3.38 9.87
N HIS A 43 17.65 3.06 8.79
CA HIS A 43 18.21 3.04 7.46
C HIS A 43 18.49 4.44 6.91
N ALA A 44 19.74 4.65 6.49
CA ALA A 44 20.11 5.75 5.62
C ALA A 44 20.76 5.18 4.36
N SER A 45 20.37 5.68 3.19
CA SER A 45 21.05 5.34 1.94
C SER A 45 22.49 5.86 1.94
N PRO A 46 23.38 5.36 1.06
CA PRO A 46 24.75 5.87 0.95
C PRO A 46 24.86 7.39 0.69
N ALA A 47 23.83 7.98 0.08
CA ALA A 47 23.74 9.42 -0.17
C ALA A 47 23.05 10.20 0.98
N GLY A 48 22.76 9.54 2.11
CA GLY A 48 22.16 10.16 3.30
C GLY A 48 20.64 10.30 3.28
N HIS A 49 19.94 9.82 2.24
CA HIS A 49 18.48 9.82 2.21
C HIS A 49 17.90 8.87 3.27
N ARG A 50 16.88 9.32 4.00
CA ARG A 50 16.18 8.59 5.07
C ARG A 50 14.70 8.45 4.73
N HIS A 51 14.06 7.43 5.29
CA HIS A 51 12.61 7.27 5.21
C HIS A 51 11.89 8.21 6.16
N ALA A 52 10.74 8.73 5.74
CA ALA A 52 9.75 9.31 6.63
C ALA A 52 8.84 8.19 7.15
N VAL A 53 8.56 8.17 8.46
CA VAL A 53 7.66 7.20 9.09
C VAL A 53 6.68 7.95 10.00
N PHE A 54 5.40 7.85 9.67
CA PHE A 54 4.30 8.61 10.27
C PHE A 54 3.09 7.68 10.60
N PRO A 55 2.11 8.15 11.40
CA PRO A 55 1.02 7.31 11.90
C PRO A 55 0.28 6.51 10.84
N ALA A 56 -0.13 7.14 9.73
CA ALA A 56 -0.88 6.44 8.67
C ALA A 56 -0.14 5.21 8.10
N ALA A 57 1.19 5.26 8.00
CA ALA A 57 1.99 4.11 7.57
C ALA A 57 2.02 3.01 8.64
N VAL A 58 2.24 3.39 9.90
CA VAL A 58 2.27 2.44 11.03
C VAL A 58 0.92 1.75 11.21
N GLU A 59 -0.18 2.48 11.09
CA GLU A 59 -1.54 1.94 11.16
C GLU A 59 -1.83 0.97 10.01
N ALA A 60 -1.45 1.33 8.78
CA ALA A 60 -1.56 0.45 7.63
C ALA A 60 -0.75 -0.85 7.80
N TRP A 61 0.47 -0.77 8.34
CA TRP A 61 1.29 -1.95 8.63
C TRP A 61 0.73 -2.80 9.75
N ALA A 62 0.22 -2.18 10.83
CA ALA A 62 -0.38 -2.91 11.93
C ALA A 62 -1.60 -3.71 11.47
N GLU A 63 -2.44 -3.14 10.60
CA GLU A 63 -3.61 -3.85 10.10
C GLU A 63 -3.28 -4.85 8.97
N PHE A 64 -2.48 -4.46 7.98
CA PHE A 64 -2.31 -5.23 6.73
C PHE A 64 -0.89 -5.72 6.46
N GLY A 65 0.10 -5.24 7.22
CA GLY A 65 1.49 -5.61 7.01
C GLY A 65 1.74 -7.10 7.23
N GLY A 66 2.65 -7.67 6.45
CA GLY A 66 3.02 -9.09 6.44
C GLY A 66 2.11 -9.98 5.57
N LEU A 67 1.00 -9.44 5.05
CA LEU A 67 0.10 -10.20 4.20
C LEU A 67 0.70 -10.41 2.79
N ARG A 68 0.51 -11.62 2.27
CA ARG A 68 0.73 -11.96 0.86
C ARG A 68 -0.62 -12.18 0.20
N LEU A 69 -1.04 -11.23 -0.62
CA LEU A 69 -2.36 -11.20 -1.22
C LEU A 69 -2.29 -11.76 -2.64
N THR A 70 -3.09 -12.78 -2.91
CA THR A 70 -3.30 -13.29 -4.27
C THR A 70 -4.66 -12.83 -4.75
N ALA A 71 -4.68 -12.09 -5.85
CA ALA A 71 -5.91 -11.58 -6.43
C ALA A 71 -6.81 -12.73 -6.91
N GLN A 72 -8.12 -12.53 -6.80
CA GLN A 72 -9.12 -13.57 -7.09
C GLN A 72 -9.97 -13.17 -8.29
N GLY A 73 -9.96 -13.99 -9.34
CA GLY A 73 -10.80 -13.81 -10.53
C GLY A 73 -10.22 -12.84 -11.58
N PRO A 74 -10.98 -12.56 -12.65
CA PRO A 74 -10.55 -11.64 -13.70
C PRO A 74 -10.57 -10.19 -13.21
N GLY A 75 -9.64 -9.38 -13.71
CA GLY A 75 -9.64 -7.95 -13.45
C GLY A 75 -10.67 -7.18 -14.27
N ARG A 76 -11.03 -5.99 -13.80
CA ARG A 76 -12.03 -5.14 -14.44
C ARG A 76 -11.50 -4.45 -15.69
N GLN A 77 -10.31 -3.86 -15.60
CA GLN A 77 -9.65 -3.14 -16.69
C GLN A 77 -8.22 -3.63 -16.92
N LEU A 78 -7.49 -3.92 -15.83
CA LEU A 78 -6.12 -4.40 -15.83
C LEU A 78 -6.05 -5.82 -15.26
N ALA A 79 -4.90 -6.48 -15.44
CA ALA A 79 -4.62 -7.71 -14.69
C ALA A 79 -4.61 -7.38 -13.18
N PRO A 80 -5.33 -8.15 -12.34
CA PRO A 80 -5.27 -7.97 -10.89
C PRO A 80 -3.85 -8.22 -10.35
N ALA A 81 -3.46 -7.44 -9.35
CA ALA A 81 -2.11 -7.45 -8.81
C ALA A 81 -2.01 -8.35 -7.56
N ASP A 82 -1.04 -9.25 -7.55
CA ASP A 82 -0.62 -10.00 -6.36
C ASP A 82 0.36 -9.17 -5.54
N LEU A 83 0.12 -9.03 -4.23
CA LEU A 83 0.82 -8.08 -3.37
C LEU A 83 1.58 -8.79 -2.24
N HIS A 84 2.70 -8.20 -1.83
CA HIS A 84 3.33 -8.50 -0.55
C HIS A 84 3.49 -7.20 0.25
N LEU A 85 2.71 -7.09 1.33
CA LEU A 85 2.66 -5.90 2.17
C LEU A 85 3.76 -5.94 3.23
N ASP A 86 5.00 -5.89 2.76
CA ASP A 86 6.20 -5.78 3.59
C ASP A 86 6.94 -4.49 3.23
N PRO A 87 6.96 -3.47 4.11
CA PRO A 87 7.52 -2.17 3.77
C PRO A 87 9.03 -2.22 3.50
N LEU A 88 9.73 -3.29 3.90
CA LEU A 88 11.16 -3.45 3.65
C LEU A 88 11.49 -3.69 2.17
N HIS A 89 10.51 -4.00 1.31
CA HIS A 89 10.72 -3.95 -0.15
C HIS A 89 11.06 -2.53 -0.63
N GLY A 90 10.67 -1.51 0.12
CA GLY A 90 11.03 -0.12 -0.12
C GLY A 90 12.29 0.34 0.60
N LEU A 91 13.01 -0.53 1.34
CA LEU A 91 14.11 -0.12 2.22
C LEU A 91 15.16 0.75 1.51
N HIS A 92 15.52 0.40 0.28
CA HIS A 92 16.52 1.14 -0.50
C HIS A 92 15.95 2.25 -1.39
N MET A 93 14.65 2.52 -1.29
CA MET A 93 13.92 3.49 -2.11
C MET A 93 13.72 4.85 -1.42
N ALA A 94 14.46 5.14 -0.35
CA ALA A 94 14.32 6.38 0.42
C ALA A 94 14.46 7.66 -0.44
N ARG A 95 15.35 7.65 -1.45
CA ARG A 95 15.45 8.76 -2.40
C ARG A 95 14.20 8.89 -3.26
N THR A 96 13.78 7.80 -3.91
CA THR A 96 12.61 7.77 -4.80
C THR A 96 11.34 8.24 -4.08
N LEU A 97 11.11 7.73 -2.87
CA LEU A 97 9.96 8.10 -2.05
C LEU A 97 10.04 9.57 -1.60
N GLY A 98 11.24 10.06 -1.25
CA GLY A 98 11.46 11.47 -0.93
C GLY A 98 11.26 12.41 -2.12
N ASP A 99 11.61 11.97 -3.33
CA ASP A 99 11.42 12.73 -4.56
C ASP A 99 9.93 12.79 -4.95
N LEU A 100 9.19 11.67 -4.82
CA LEU A 100 7.74 11.64 -4.98
C LEU A 100 7.04 12.53 -3.94
N GLY A 101 7.42 12.41 -2.66
CA GLY A 101 6.86 13.23 -1.59
C GLY A 101 7.03 14.72 -1.85
N ARG A 102 8.21 15.15 -2.30
CA ARG A 102 8.43 16.55 -2.69
C ARG A 102 7.55 16.99 -3.85
N ALA A 103 7.34 16.14 -4.85
CA ALA A 103 6.48 16.45 -5.99
C ALA A 103 4.99 16.57 -5.59
N LEU A 104 4.57 15.84 -4.55
CA LEU A 104 3.21 15.82 -4.01
C LEU A 104 3.00 16.76 -2.81
N ASP A 105 4.03 17.51 -2.41
CA ASP A 105 4.04 18.36 -1.21
C ASP A 105 3.61 17.59 0.07
N THR A 106 4.14 16.38 0.25
CA THR A 106 3.85 15.50 1.40
C THR A 106 5.04 14.60 1.74
N GLU A 107 4.94 13.80 2.79
CA GLU A 107 5.88 12.71 3.08
C GLU A 107 5.28 11.36 2.67
N VAL A 108 6.11 10.48 2.11
CA VAL A 108 5.69 9.18 1.58
C VAL A 108 6.50 8.06 2.22
N CYS A 109 5.82 6.95 2.56
CA CYS A 109 6.36 5.79 3.25
C CYS A 109 6.01 4.50 2.48
N PRO A 110 6.87 3.48 2.42
CA PRO A 110 6.56 2.25 1.70
C PRO A 110 5.53 1.39 2.45
N LEU A 111 4.68 0.67 1.69
CA LEU A 111 3.75 -0.33 2.21
C LEU A 111 4.15 -1.77 1.81
N GLY A 112 4.75 -1.93 0.63
CA GLY A 112 5.01 -3.24 0.06
C GLY A 112 5.29 -3.16 -1.44
N HIS A 113 5.06 -4.25 -2.16
CA HIS A 113 5.11 -4.24 -3.62
C HIS A 113 4.03 -5.11 -4.26
N GLU A 114 3.80 -4.89 -5.55
CA GLU A 114 3.24 -5.88 -6.46
C GLU A 114 4.33 -6.90 -6.85
N THR A 115 4.03 -8.18 -6.71
CA THR A 115 5.03 -9.26 -6.80
C THR A 115 5.47 -9.58 -8.24
N ALA A 116 4.59 -9.40 -9.24
CA ALA A 116 4.86 -9.73 -10.63
C ALA A 116 5.76 -8.69 -11.31
N THR A 117 5.44 -7.41 -11.13
CA THR A 117 6.10 -6.25 -11.75
C THR A 117 7.18 -5.64 -10.86
N ARG A 118 7.14 -5.92 -9.55
CA ARG A 118 7.91 -5.23 -8.50
C ARG A 118 7.58 -3.75 -8.37
N SER A 119 6.39 -3.33 -8.79
CA SER A 119 5.89 -1.98 -8.54
C SER A 119 5.81 -1.73 -7.02
N LEU A 120 6.46 -0.68 -6.55
CA LEU A 120 6.47 -0.32 -5.14
C LEU A 120 5.12 0.29 -4.76
N ILE A 121 4.52 -0.16 -3.67
CA ILE A 121 3.29 0.43 -3.11
C ILE A 121 3.69 1.33 -1.94
N ALA A 122 3.14 2.54 -1.91
CA ALA A 122 3.46 3.55 -0.91
C ALA A 122 2.20 4.26 -0.40
N ILE A 123 2.34 4.94 0.73
CA ILE A 123 1.29 5.72 1.39
C ILE A 123 1.86 7.07 1.82
N ASP A 124 1.04 8.12 1.88
CA ASP A 124 1.45 9.40 2.46
C ASP A 124 0.82 9.69 3.82
N THR A 125 1.17 10.86 4.37
CA THR A 125 0.70 11.34 5.68
C THR A 125 -0.81 11.46 5.80
N GLU A 126 -1.53 11.65 4.69
CA GLU A 126 -3.00 11.72 4.64
C GLU A 126 -3.64 10.33 4.47
N GLY A 127 -2.83 9.28 4.29
CA GLY A 127 -3.27 7.92 4.03
C GLY A 127 -3.50 7.61 2.55
N ARG A 128 -3.24 8.56 1.65
CA ARG A 128 -3.39 8.36 0.20
C ARG A 128 -2.32 7.38 -0.29
N ALA A 129 -2.70 6.50 -1.21
CA ALA A 129 -1.85 5.40 -1.65
C ALA A 129 -1.43 5.53 -3.11
N TYR A 130 -0.22 5.04 -3.39
CA TYR A 130 0.45 5.18 -4.68
C TYR A 130 1.14 3.88 -5.11
N ALA A 131 1.27 3.68 -6.42
CA ALA A 131 2.15 2.68 -7.00
C ALA A 131 3.24 3.38 -7.84
N LEU A 132 4.48 2.91 -7.71
CA LEU A 132 5.63 3.43 -8.45
C LEU A 132 6.28 2.30 -9.23
N ASP A 133 6.47 2.50 -10.53
CA ASP A 133 7.18 1.56 -11.38
C ASP A 133 7.99 2.27 -12.48
N HIS A 134 8.61 1.49 -13.36
CA HIS A 134 9.44 2.02 -14.44
C HIS A 134 8.66 2.79 -15.52
N THR A 135 7.33 2.76 -15.51
CA THR A 135 6.43 3.47 -16.44
C THR A 135 5.88 4.76 -15.84
N GLY A 136 5.96 4.93 -14.52
CA GLY A 136 5.64 6.16 -13.80
C GLY A 136 5.05 5.91 -12.42
N ASP A 137 4.46 6.98 -11.87
CA ASP A 137 3.81 6.98 -10.57
C ASP A 137 2.29 7.08 -10.76
N TRP A 138 1.55 6.37 -9.92
CA TRP A 138 0.10 6.18 -10.05
C TRP A 138 -0.59 6.40 -8.71
N TYR A 139 -1.70 7.13 -8.72
CA TYR A 139 -2.60 7.28 -7.59
C TYR A 139 -3.58 6.11 -7.53
N LEU A 140 -3.55 5.37 -6.42
CA LEU A 140 -4.36 4.17 -6.21
C LEU A 140 -5.68 4.46 -5.48
N GLY A 141 -5.71 5.53 -4.68
CA GLY A 141 -6.90 5.93 -3.95
C GLY A 141 -6.61 6.70 -2.65
N PRO A 142 -7.66 7.19 -1.98
CA PRO A 142 -7.55 8.05 -0.82
C PRO A 142 -7.18 7.33 0.49
N ASN A 143 -7.17 6.00 0.49
CA ASN A 143 -6.81 5.17 1.64
C ASN A 143 -6.37 3.78 1.19
N ILE A 144 -5.79 3.00 2.12
CA ILE A 144 -5.33 1.63 1.85
C ILE A 144 -6.46 0.71 1.39
N ASP A 145 -7.68 0.86 1.89
CA ASP A 145 -8.81 0.02 1.48
C ASP A 145 -9.15 0.19 -0.01
N THR A 146 -9.16 1.45 -0.46
CA THR A 146 -9.37 1.78 -1.87
C THR A 146 -8.19 1.30 -2.70
N ALA A 147 -6.96 1.44 -2.21
CA ALA A 147 -5.77 0.95 -2.89
C ALA A 147 -5.80 -0.57 -3.11
N LEU A 148 -6.13 -1.34 -2.07
CA LEU A 148 -6.30 -2.79 -2.14
C LEU A 148 -7.41 -3.16 -3.11
N THR A 149 -8.52 -2.42 -3.10
CA THR A 149 -9.61 -2.62 -4.07
C THR A 149 -9.14 -2.35 -5.49
N THR A 150 -8.43 -1.25 -5.72
CA THR A 150 -7.91 -0.88 -7.04
C THR A 150 -7.00 -1.97 -7.59
N LEU A 151 -6.04 -2.43 -6.79
CA LEU A 151 -5.03 -3.43 -7.18
C LEU A 151 -5.64 -4.83 -7.36
N LEU A 152 -6.40 -5.33 -6.37
CA LEU A 152 -6.92 -6.70 -6.37
C LEU A 152 -8.11 -6.90 -7.32
N ALA A 153 -8.82 -5.84 -7.68
CA ALA A 153 -9.89 -5.90 -8.68
C ALA A 153 -9.41 -5.52 -10.10
N GLY A 154 -8.14 -5.15 -10.27
CA GLY A 154 -7.58 -4.71 -11.55
C GLY A 154 -8.29 -3.47 -12.10
N ILE A 155 -8.54 -2.48 -11.24
CA ILE A 155 -9.08 -1.17 -11.65
C ILE A 155 -7.90 -0.31 -12.11
N GLU A 156 -8.09 0.39 -13.22
CA GLU A 156 -7.06 1.30 -13.76
C GLU A 156 -6.83 2.49 -12.81
N PRO A 157 -5.60 2.68 -12.27
CA PRO A 157 -5.28 3.81 -11.41
C PRO A 157 -5.06 5.08 -12.22
N THR A 158 -5.10 6.24 -11.54
CA THR A 158 -4.85 7.53 -12.20
C THR A 158 -3.36 7.80 -12.28
N ARG A 159 -2.82 8.05 -13.47
CA ARG A 159 -1.41 8.42 -13.63
C ARG A 159 -1.14 9.79 -13.01
N LEU A 160 -0.09 9.90 -12.21
CA LEU A 160 0.39 11.18 -11.72
C LEU A 160 1.18 11.88 -12.83
N THR A 161 0.89 13.17 -13.04
CA THR A 161 1.60 14.02 -13.99
C THR A 161 2.15 15.23 -13.26
N ALA A 162 3.40 15.59 -13.53
CA ALA A 162 3.94 16.86 -13.08
C ALA A 162 3.04 18.00 -13.60
N THR A 163 2.63 18.89 -12.70
CA THR A 163 1.86 20.09 -13.04
C THR A 163 2.80 21.24 -13.35
#